data_AF-A0AAD5J7T3-F1
#
_entry.id   AF-A0AAD5J7T3-F1
#
_cell.length_a   1.000
_cell.length_b   1.000
_cell.length_c   1.000
_cell.angle_alpha   90.00
_cell.angle_beta   90.00
_cell.angle_gamma   90.00
#
_symmetry.space_group_name_H-M   'P 1'
#
loop_
_entity.id
_entity.type
_entity.pdbx_description
1 polymer ?
#
loop_
_entity_poly.entity_id
_entity_poly.type
_entity_poly.pdbx_seq_one_letter_code
_entity_poly.pdbx_strand_id
1 'polypeptide(L)'
;MEVQNATRLALCRMFPSTLTDCAKTWFRTLPPSSVDSFSKLTTSFCAQFQGIKPCPKDLILLQYVIQEWGETLRSYVEKFHKEVIQMIVFDKKETLANF
;
A
#
# COMPACT_ATOMS: atom_id res chain seq x y z
N MET A 1 14.08 -23.70 -22.26
CA MET A 1 13.16 -22.53 -22.24
C MET A 1 11.80 -22.84 -21.62
N GLU A 2 11.37 -24.10 -21.56
CA GLU A 2 10.05 -24.51 -21.02
C GLU A 2 9.93 -24.44 -19.48
N VAL A 3 11.01 -24.73 -18.76
CA VAL A 3 11.00 -24.75 -17.28
C VAL A 3 10.64 -23.38 -16.68
N GLN A 4 11.20 -22.28 -17.21
CA GLN A 4 10.87 -20.93 -16.75
C GLN A 4 9.41 -20.55 -17.03
N ASN A 5 8.85 -21.00 -18.16
CA ASN A 5 7.45 -20.73 -18.48
C ASN A 5 6.51 -21.52 -17.55
N ALA A 6 6.84 -22.78 -17.26
CA ALA A 6 6.14 -23.60 -16.28
C ALA A 6 6.18 -22.98 -14.88
N THR A 7 7.32 -22.42 -14.46
CA THR A 7 7.43 -21.69 -13.17
C THR A 7 6.52 -20.47 -13.13
N ARG A 8 6.47 -19.66 -14.20
CA ARG A 8 5.65 -18.44 -14.24
C ARG A 8 4.15 -18.75 -14.30
N LEU A 9 3.76 -19.82 -14.98
CA LEU A 9 2.38 -20.32 -14.95
C LEU A 9 1.99 -20.84 -13.57
N ALA A 10 2.89 -21.54 -12.88
CA ALA A 10 2.68 -21.95 -11.49
C ALA A 10 2.46 -20.75 -10.57
N LEU A 11 3.26 -19.68 -10.71
CA LEU A 11 3.09 -18.45 -9.95
C LEU A 11 1.71 -17.79 -10.19
N CYS A 12 1.20 -17.78 -11.43
CA CYS A 12 -0.15 -17.28 -11.72
C CYS A 12 -1.23 -18.08 -10.99
N ARG A 13 -1.08 -19.41 -10.92
CA ARG A 13 -2.04 -20.30 -10.26
C ARG A 13 -1.99 -20.19 -8.74
N MET A 14 -0.82 -19.92 -8.18
CA MET A 14 -0.64 -19.74 -6.73
C MET A 14 -1.06 -18.36 -6.26
N PHE A 15 -0.93 -17.33 -7.09
CA PHE A 15 -1.23 -15.94 -6.74
C PHE A 15 -2.56 -15.71 -6.01
N PRO A 16 -3.71 -16.30 -6.40
CA PRO A 16 -4.97 -16.08 -5.67
C PRO A 16 -4.93 -16.53 -4.20
N SER A 17 -4.08 -17.52 -3.88
CA SER A 17 -3.93 -18.04 -2.53
C SER A 17 -3.13 -17.10 -1.61
N THR A 18 -2.29 -16.24 -2.18
CA THR A 18 -1.47 -15.27 -1.43
C THR A 18 -2.20 -13.96 -1.16
N LEU A 19 -3.36 -13.73 -1.77
CA LEU A 19 -4.15 -12.51 -1.57
C LEU A 19 -4.89 -12.54 -0.24
N THR A 20 -5.21 -11.37 0.32
CA THR A 20 -6.09 -11.19 1.49
C THR A 20 -7.16 -10.14 1.20
N ASP A 21 -8.31 -10.24 1.87
CA ASP A 21 -9.41 -9.25 1.90
C ASP A 21 -9.67 -8.52 0.58
N CYS A 22 -9.33 -7.23 0.52
CA CYS A 22 -9.55 -6.32 -0.60
C CYS A 22 -8.95 -6.86 -1.91
N ALA A 23 -7.79 -7.49 -1.83
CA ALA A 23 -7.11 -8.06 -2.99
C ALA A 23 -7.81 -9.32 -3.50
N LYS A 24 -8.36 -10.17 -2.61
CA LYS A 24 -9.17 -11.33 -3.02
C LYS A 24 -10.46 -10.87 -3.72
N THR A 25 -11.11 -9.83 -3.19
CA THR A 25 -12.34 -9.28 -3.79
C THR A 25 -12.06 -8.73 -5.17
N TRP A 26 -11.03 -7.90 -5.34
CA TRP A 26 -10.62 -7.38 -6.64
C TRP A 26 -10.29 -8.51 -7.63
N PHE A 27 -9.53 -9.53 -7.20
CA PHE A 27 -9.17 -10.62 -8.11
C PHE A 27 -10.40 -11.36 -8.66
N ARG A 28 -11.49 -11.46 -7.88
CA ARG A 28 -12.75 -12.06 -8.32
C ARG A 28 -13.56 -11.19 -9.28
N THR A 29 -13.29 -9.88 -9.35
CA THR A 29 -13.96 -8.98 -10.30
C THR A 29 -13.29 -8.95 -11.67
N LEU A 30 -12.12 -9.57 -11.83
CA LEU A 30 -11.43 -9.64 -13.12
C LEU A 30 -12.25 -10.47 -14.12
N PRO A 31 -12.41 -10.02 -15.38
CA PRO A 31 -13.07 -10.82 -16.40
C PRO A 31 -12.36 -12.16 -16.62
N PRO A 32 -13.09 -13.25 -16.94
CA PRO A 32 -12.47 -14.52 -17.30
C PRO A 32 -11.43 -14.33 -18.41
N SER A 33 -10.28 -14.99 -18.28
CA SER A 33 -9.19 -14.94 -19.26
C SER A 33 -8.56 -13.55 -19.48
N SER A 34 -8.85 -12.53 -18.66
CA SER A 34 -8.21 -11.22 -18.73
C SER A 34 -6.72 -11.24 -18.34
N VAL A 35 -6.30 -12.27 -17.59
CA VAL A 35 -4.92 -12.50 -17.16
C VAL A 35 -4.43 -13.82 -17.72
N ASP A 36 -3.58 -13.75 -18.75
CA ASP A 36 -2.98 -14.92 -19.41
C ASP A 36 -1.53 -15.18 -18.99
N SER A 37 -0.95 -14.28 -18.20
CA SER A 37 0.46 -14.32 -17.82
C SER A 37 0.74 -13.60 -16.51
N PHE A 38 1.80 -14.04 -15.84
CA PHE A 38 2.22 -13.46 -14.55
C PHE A 38 2.55 -11.97 -14.70
N SER A 39 3.11 -11.57 -15.86
CA SER A 39 3.42 -10.17 -16.11
C SER A 39 2.16 -9.30 -16.15
N LYS A 40 1.11 -9.72 -16.88
CA LYS A 40 -0.16 -8.96 -16.91
C LYS A 40 -0.83 -8.93 -15.54
N LEU A 41 -0.72 -10.02 -14.78
CA LEU A 41 -1.22 -10.08 -13.40
C LEU A 41 -0.54 -9.04 -12.52
N THR A 42 0.78 -9.03 -12.50
CA THR A 42 1.58 -8.10 -11.70
C THR A 42 1.33 -6.66 -12.13
N THR A 43 1.26 -6.35 -13.42
CA THR A 43 0.95 -5.00 -13.90
C THR A 43 -0.45 -4.56 -13.47
N SER A 44 -1.46 -5.42 -13.57
CA SER A 44 -2.84 -5.09 -13.17
C SER A 44 -2.98 -4.92 -11.66
N PHE A 45 -2.32 -5.79 -10.89
CA PHE A 45 -2.25 -5.69 -9.44
C PHE A 45 -1.55 -4.40 -9.02
N CYS A 46 -0.39 -4.09 -9.61
CA CYS A 46 0.28 -2.83 -9.37
C CYS A 46 -0.60 -1.65 -9.76
N ALA A 47 -1.27 -1.63 -10.91
CA ALA A 47 -2.16 -0.52 -11.28
C ALA A 47 -3.33 -0.34 -10.31
N GLN A 48 -3.92 -1.43 -9.80
CA GLN A 48 -5.03 -1.39 -8.86
C GLN A 48 -4.61 -0.91 -7.46
N PHE A 49 -3.42 -1.33 -7.01
CA PHE A 49 -2.94 -1.12 -5.64
C PHE A 49 -1.78 -0.10 -5.55
N GLN A 50 -1.29 0.46 -6.67
CA GLN A 50 -0.33 1.58 -6.71
C GLN A 50 -1.02 2.83 -6.17
N GLY A 51 -0.92 3.01 -4.87
CA GLY A 51 -1.56 4.13 -4.17
C GLY A 51 -2.35 3.68 -2.96
N ILE A 52 -2.67 2.39 -2.83
CA ILE A 52 -3.11 1.80 -1.56
C ILE A 52 -1.86 1.61 -0.71
N LYS A 53 -1.30 2.73 -0.25
CA LYS A 53 -0.48 2.71 0.95
C LYS A 53 -1.42 2.41 2.11
N PRO A 54 -1.06 1.51 3.05
CA PRO A 54 -1.71 1.52 4.34
C PRO A 54 -1.72 2.97 4.81
N CYS A 55 -2.90 3.54 5.02
CA CYS A 55 -2.98 4.76 5.80
C CYS A 55 -2.35 4.37 7.13
N PRO A 56 -1.16 4.91 7.51
CA PRO A 56 -0.58 4.55 8.79
C PRO A 56 -1.65 4.81 9.83
N LYS A 57 -1.79 3.94 10.84
CA LYS A 57 -2.74 4.18 11.94
C LYS A 57 -2.54 5.59 12.54
N ASP A 58 -1.36 6.14 12.34
CA ASP A 58 -0.93 7.47 12.72
C ASP A 58 -1.62 8.60 11.94
N LEU A 59 -2.14 8.40 10.72
CA LEU A 59 -2.89 9.46 10.01
C LEU A 59 -4.20 9.83 10.74
N ILE A 60 -4.78 8.88 11.49
CA ILE A 60 -5.89 9.13 12.42
C ILE A 60 -5.41 10.03 13.57
N LEU A 61 -4.14 9.97 13.97
CA LEU A 61 -3.59 10.83 15.02
C LEU A 61 -3.49 12.30 14.58
N LEU A 62 -3.27 12.58 13.29
CA LEU A 62 -3.27 13.96 12.77
C LEU A 62 -4.59 14.68 13.00
N GLN A 63 -5.70 13.95 13.09
CA GLN A 63 -7.02 14.55 13.40
C GLN A 63 -7.06 15.15 14.81
N TYR A 64 -6.17 14.71 15.71
CA TYR A 64 -6.06 15.23 17.07
C TYR A 64 -5.06 16.39 17.18
N VAL A 65 -4.36 16.74 16.10
CA VAL A 65 -3.48 17.91 16.04
C VAL A 65 -4.31 19.14 15.69
N ILE A 66 -4.97 19.70 16.70
CA ILE A 66 -5.80 20.90 16.58
C ILE A 66 -5.06 22.16 17.04
N GLN A 67 -5.52 23.32 16.59
CA GLN A 67 -5.00 24.61 17.05
C GLN A 67 -5.59 24.93 18.42
N GLU A 68 -4.72 25.18 19.39
CA GLU A 68 -5.14 25.49 20.75
C GLU A 68 -5.61 26.95 20.89
N TRP A 69 -6.41 27.23 21.91
CA TRP A 69 -6.85 28.60 22.18
C TRP A 69 -5.65 29.49 22.56
N GLY A 70 -5.46 30.58 21.80
CA GLY A 70 -4.30 31.46 21.96
C GLY A 70 -3.03 30.99 21.23
N GLU A 71 -3.04 29.83 20.57
CA GLU A 71 -1.95 29.39 19.71
C GLU A 71 -1.91 30.22 18.43
N THR A 72 -0.74 30.75 18.07
CA THR A 72 -0.57 31.44 16.79
C THR A 72 -0.64 30.45 15.64
N LEU A 73 -1.13 30.90 14.48
CA LEU A 73 -1.20 30.05 13.29
C LEU A 73 0.17 29.47 12.90
N ARG A 74 1.25 30.23 13.10
CA ARG A 74 2.62 29.77 12.83
C ARG A 74 3.00 28.57 13.71
N SER A 75 2.77 28.68 15.01
CA SER A 75 3.03 27.61 15.98
C SER A 75 2.23 26.36 15.64
N TYR A 76 0.95 26.54 15.28
CA TYR A 76 0.09 25.43 14.88
C TYR A 76 0.62 24.70 13.64
N VAL A 77 1.00 25.44 12.59
CA VAL A 77 1.54 24.86 11.35
C VAL A 77 2.87 24.15 11.61
N GLU A 78 3.73 24.70 12.46
CA GLU A 78 4.99 24.06 12.85
C GLU A 78 4.75 22.74 13.60
N LYS A 79 3.81 22.72 14.55
CA LYS A 79 3.38 21.52 15.28
C LYS A 79 2.82 20.46 14.33
N PHE A 80 1.92 20.85 13.44
CA PHE A 80 1.32 19.95 12.44
C PHE A 80 2.38 19.36 11.51
N HIS A 81 3.29 20.18 10.97
CA HIS A 81 4.38 19.69 10.11
C HIS A 81 5.32 18.73 10.84
N LYS A 82 5.62 18.98 12.12
CA LYS A 82 6.46 18.09 12.92
C LYS A 82 5.83 16.71 13.07
N GLU A 83 4.54 16.63 13.35
CA GLU A 83 3.82 15.36 13.46
C GLU A 83 3.76 14.61 12.12
N VAL A 84 3.50 15.31 11.02
CA VAL A 84 3.53 14.72 9.66
C VAL A 84 4.91 14.13 9.34
N ILE A 85 6.00 14.85 9.65
CA ILE A 85 7.37 14.37 9.40
C ILE A 85 7.67 13.14 10.25
N GLN A 86 7.27 13.11 11.52
CA GLN A 86 7.50 11.95 12.38
C GLN A 86 6.82 10.69 11.85
N MET A 87 5.59 10.80 11.36
CA MET A 87 4.87 9.68 10.73
C MET A 87 5.60 9.16 9.48
N ILE A 88 6.07 10.06 8.61
CA ILE A 88 6.82 9.68 7.40
C ILE A 88 8.16 9.01 7.77
N VAL A 89 8.83 9.46 8.82
CA VAL A 89 10.12 8.90 9.26
C VAL A 89 9.93 7.53 9.92
N PHE A 90 8.85 7.33 10.67
CA PHE A 90 8.52 6.03 11.27
C PHE A 90 8.22 4.97 10.19
N ASP A 91 7.40 5.31 9.20
CA ASP A 91 7.11 4.45 8.03
C ASP A 91 8.39 4.01 7.29
N LYS A 92 9.34 4.93 7.11
CA LYS A 92 10.65 4.61 6.50
C LYS A 92 11.51 3.67 7.35
N LYS A 93 11.49 3.81 8.68
CA LYS A 93 12.25 2.92 9.57
C LYS A 93 11.69 1.50 9.59
N GLU A 94 10.37 1.36 9.57
CA GLU A 94 9.71 0.05 9.47
C GLU A 94 10.01 -0.63 8.13
N THR A 95 10.09 0.16 7.05
CA THR A 95 10.48 -0.34 5.71
C THR A 95 11.93 -0.86 5.66
N LEU A 96 12.86 -0.27 6.42
CA LEU A 96 14.27 -0.67 6.46
C LEU A 96 14.56 -1.84 7.41
N ALA A 97 13.71 -2.09 8.39
CA ALA A 97 13.86 -3.19 9.34
C ALA A 97 13.39 -4.56 8.80
N ASN A 98 12.73 -4.57 7.64
CA ASN A 98 12.16 -5.77 7.01
C ASN A 98 13.04 -6.36 5.88
N PHE A 99 14.35 -6.07 5.89
CA PHE A 99 15.35 -6.66 5.00
C PHE A 99 16.46 -7.37 5.77
#